data_AF-A0A7J2MHG7-F1
#
_entry.id   AF-A0A7J2MHG7-F1
#
_cell.length_a   1.000
_cell.length_b   1.000
_cell.length_c   1.000
_cell.angle_alpha   90.00
_cell.angle_beta   90.00
_cell.angle_gamma   90.00
#
_symmetry.space_group_name_H-M   'P 1'
#
loop_
_entity.id
_entity.type
_entity.pdbx_description
1 polymer ?
#
loop_
_entity_poly.entity_id
_entity_poly.type
_entity_poly.pdbx_seq_one_letter_code
_entity_poly.pdbx_strand_id
1 'polypeptide(L)' 'MTTDAHLRKARIVADYQFGRGAGYSLFPDDVSFRLSTTGRIRQVLQ' A
#
# COMPACT_ATOMS: atom_id res chain seq x y z
N MET A 1 10.25 -13.19 -2.40
CA MET A 1 9.77 -11.96 -3.05
C MET A 1 8.29 -12.14 -3.35
N THR A 2 7.47 -12.08 -2.30
CA THR A 2 6.03 -12.27 -2.43
C THR A 2 5.44 -10.91 -2.76
N THR A 3 4.88 -10.76 -3.95
CA THR A 3 4.16 -9.55 -4.35
C THR A 3 3.01 -9.34 -3.36
N ASP A 4 3.18 -8.44 -2.39
CA ASP A 4 2.15 -8.17 -1.39
C ASP A 4 0.96 -7.49 -2.09
N ALA A 5 -0.17 -8.19 -2.15
CA ALA A 5 -1.38 -7.71 -2.82
C ALA A 5 -1.89 -6.39 -2.20
N HIS A 6 -1.62 -6.15 -0.92
CA HIS A 6 -1.96 -4.90 -0.24
C HIS A 6 -1.02 -3.77 -0.67
N LEU A 7 0.28 -4.04 -0.81
CA LEU A 7 1.23 -3.05 -1.35
C LEU A 7 0.81 -2.58 -2.74
N ARG A 8 0.48 -3.52 -3.63
CA ARG A 8 0.00 -3.18 -4.98
C ARG A 8 -1.28 -2.34 -4.93
N LYS A 9 -2.24 -2.71 -4.07
CA LYS A 9 -3.51 -1.99 -3.92
C LYS A 9 -3.31 -0.59 -3.36
N ALA A 10 -2.46 -0.44 -2.35
CA ALA A 10 -2.10 0.85 -1.76
C ALA A 10 -1.45 1.77 -2.81
N ARG A 11 -0.49 1.25 -3.59
CA ARG A 11 0.15 2.00 -4.68
C ARG A 11 -0.84 2.51 -5.72
N ILE A 12 -1.73 1.64 -6.20
CA ILE A 12 -2.77 2.00 -7.18
C ILE A 12 -3.69 3.09 -6.62
N VAL A 13 -4.12 2.96 -5.36
CA VAL A 13 -4.97 3.96 -4.72
C VAL A 13 -4.23 5.28 -4.55
N ALA A 14 -2.95 5.27 -4.17
CA ALA A 14 -2.16 6.51 -4.09
C ALA A 14 -1.97 7.17 -5.45
N ASP A 15 -1.66 6.40 -6.49
CA ASP A 15 -1.55 6.93 -7.85
C ASP A 15 -2.87 7.56 -8.32
N TYR A 16 -4.00 7.00 -7.90
CA TYR A 16 -5.33 7.54 -8.18
C TYR A 16 -5.64 8.82 -7.37
N GLN A 17 -5.34 8.84 -6.07
CA GLN A 17 -5.70 9.94 -5.17
C GLN A 17 -4.75 11.14 -5.26
N PHE A 18 -3.47 10.89 -5.51
CA PHE A 18 -2.40 11.90 -5.43
C PHE A 18 -1.66 12.09 -6.76
N GLY A 19 -2.02 11.32 -7.79
CA GLY A 19 -1.41 11.37 -9.11
C GLY A 19 -0.32 10.33 -9.33
N ARG A 20 0.00 10.10 -10.61
CA ARG A 20 0.94 9.06 -11.07
C ARG A 20 2.31 9.20 -10.38
N GLY A 21 2.80 8.12 -9.78
CA GLY A 21 4.10 8.04 -9.12
C GLY A 21 4.02 8.21 -7.60
N ALA A 22 2.87 8.67 -7.08
CA ALA A 22 2.64 8.77 -5.65
C ALA A 22 2.65 7.40 -4.98
N GLY A 23 2.17 6.35 -5.66
CA GLY A 23 2.14 4.99 -5.12
C GLY A 23 3.52 4.52 -4.70
N TYR A 24 4.49 4.57 -5.61
CA TYR A 24 5.86 4.13 -5.33
C TYR A 24 6.56 5.04 -4.31
N SER A 25 6.29 6.35 -4.37
CA SER A 25 6.92 7.33 -3.45
C SER A 25 6.41 7.21 -2.01
N LEU A 26 5.11 6.96 -1.82
CA LEU A 26 4.48 6.86 -0.49
C LEU A 26 4.55 5.45 0.09
N PHE A 27 4.62 4.42 -0.75
CA PHE A 27 4.62 3.01 -0.34
C PHE A 27 5.82 2.28 -0.97
N PRO A 28 7.03 2.39 -0.39
CA PRO A 28 8.22 1.65 -0.81
C PRO A 28 8.08 0.13 -0.53
N ASP A 29 9.02 -0.68 -1.02
CA ASP A 29 8.91 -2.15 -0.97
C ASP A 29 9.02 -2.75 0.45
N ASP A 30 9.50 -1.98 1.41
CA ASP A 30 9.71 -2.34 2.82
C ASP A 30 8.56 -1.94 3.75
N VAL A 31 7.51 -1.30 3.22
CA VAL A 31 6.34 -0.92 4.02
C VAL A 31 5.54 -2.15 4.45
N SER A 32 5.02 -2.11 5.68
CA SER A 32 4.14 -3.15 6.21
C SER A 32 2.74 -2.61 6.47
N PHE A 33 1.74 -3.50 6.49
CA PHE A 33 0.34 -3.10 6.69
C PHE A 33 -0.25 -3.81 7.89
N ARG A 34 -0.98 -3.06 8.71
CA ARG A 34 -1.88 -3.66 9.69
C ARG A 34 -3.24 -3.86 9.06
N LEU A 35 -3.71 -5.10 9.07
CA LEU A 35 -5.02 -5.46 8.54
C LEU A 35 -6.08 -5.48 9.65
N SER A 36 -7.34 -5.24 9.27
CA SER A 36 -8.50 -5.54 10.11
C SER A 36 -8.68 -7.06 10.28
N THR A 37 -9.59 -7.45 11.18
CA THR A 37 -10.05 -8.84 11.31
C THR A 37 -10.60 -9.43 10.01
N THR A 38 -11.12 -8.58 9.13
CA THR A 38 -11.65 -8.93 7.80
C THR A 38 -10.63 -8.76 6.66
N GLY A 39 -9.34 -8.53 6.98
CA GLY A 39 -8.26 -8.48 5.99
C GLY A 39 -8.16 -7.17 5.19
N ARG A 40 -8.78 -6.06 5.64
CA ARG A 40 -8.68 -4.75 4.97
C ARG A 40 -7.54 -3.94 5.55
N ILE A 41 -6.83 -3.18 4.70
CA ILE A 41 -5.78 -2.25 5.13
C ILE A 41 -6.39 -1.23 6.11
N ARG A 42 -5.81 -1.15 7.31
CA ARG A 42 -6.23 -0.22 8.36
C ARG A 42 -5.16 0.82 8.66
N GLN A 43 -3.90 0.39 8.69
CA GLN A 43 -2.74 1.24 8.96
C GLN A 43 -1.59 0.86 8.04
N VAL A 44 -0.78 1.87 7.74
CA VAL A 44 0.48 1.77 7.03
C VAL A 44 1.56 1.92 8.09
N LEU A 45 2.46 0.95 8.17
CA LEU A 45 3.54 0.89 9.14
C LEU A 45 4.86 0.95 8.37
N GLN A 46 5.80 1.75 8.83
CA GLN A 46 7.17 1.84 8.30
C GLN A 46 8.13 1.19 9.28
#